data_AF-A0A7J7T9R4-F1
#
_entry.id   AF-A0A7J7T9R4-F1
#
_cell.length_a   1.000
_cell.length_b   1.000
_cell.length_c   1.000
_cell.angle_alpha   90.00
_cell.angle_beta   90.00
_cell.angle_gamma   90.00
#
_symmetry.space_group_name_H-M   'P 1'
#
loop_
_entity.id
_entity.type
_entity.pdbx_description
1 polymer ?
#
loop_
_entity_poly.entity_id
_entity_poly.type
_entity_poly.pdbx_seq_one_letter_code
_entity_poly.pdbx_strand_id
1 'polypeptide(L)'
;MRWSMYQMEMLFGKVKDATGVAEAHAVVRRFLAQSDTFTQLEMLKNENAELLQGLKEEKQQLHQELEEHKYSGETMLVSEQRLQTELQSSLNAEQQRKAEAQAQLDQATRAMQVVREGMEELAGKLNHLTLDSQVSEKDLPGATEDLAPQPQEAGGSAEKELDRTASDYMPKLLGLVEEKLLMLQAQFDSQEIPEMLRHIANREFYTNLEGKLPPHNTRITFPLASAADKFFDEEDTEDDDNDLVSRAGLKIRSQKLIDSRSKKRKSPRKS
;
A
#
# COMPACT_ATOMS: atom_id res chain seq x y z
N MET A 1 91.64 61.98 -50.91
CA MET A 1 92.20 60.66 -51.31
C MET A 1 92.96 59.95 -50.19
N ARG A 2 93.92 60.57 -49.47
CA ARG A 2 94.70 59.88 -48.41
C ARG A 2 93.85 59.23 -47.31
N TRP A 3 92.78 59.89 -46.85
CA TRP A 3 91.91 59.36 -45.78
C TRP A 3 91.20 58.06 -46.17
N SER A 4 90.73 57.96 -47.42
CA SER A 4 90.11 56.74 -47.96
C SER A 4 91.13 55.60 -48.08
N MET A 5 92.38 55.90 -48.44
CA MET A 5 93.46 54.91 -48.52
C MET A 5 93.80 54.34 -47.14
N TYR A 6 93.90 55.19 -46.11
CA TYR A 6 94.11 54.75 -44.72
C TYR A 6 92.95 53.91 -44.19
N GLN A 7 91.70 54.25 -44.55
CA GLN A 7 90.54 53.44 -44.16
C GLN A 7 90.58 52.05 -44.80
N MET A 8 90.94 51.96 -46.08
CA MET A 8 91.09 50.68 -46.78
C MET A 8 92.20 49.82 -46.16
N GLU A 9 93.34 50.42 -45.84
CA GLU A 9 94.48 49.73 -45.23
C GLU A 9 94.15 49.22 -43.81
N MET A 10 93.43 50.02 -43.02
CA MET A 10 92.97 49.61 -41.68
C MET A 10 91.94 48.46 -41.75
N LEU A 11 90.99 48.52 -42.68
CA LEU A 11 90.03 47.44 -42.91
C LEU A 11 90.73 46.17 -43.40
N PHE A 12 91.72 46.31 -44.30
CA PHE A 12 92.51 45.19 -44.78
C PHE A 12 93.36 44.55 -43.67
N GLY A 13 93.94 45.36 -42.78
CA GLY A 13 94.63 44.87 -41.59
C GLY A 13 93.72 44.03 -40.69
N LYS A 14 92.50 44.51 -40.42
CA LYS A 14 91.50 43.75 -39.64
C LYS A 14 91.10 42.43 -40.31
N VAL A 15 90.93 42.43 -41.63
CA VAL A 15 90.61 41.21 -42.40
C VAL A 15 91.78 40.24 -42.37
N LYS A 16 93.01 40.73 -42.51
CA LYS A 16 94.24 39.93 -42.41
C LYS A 16 94.38 39.28 -41.04
N ASP A 17 94.15 40.03 -39.97
CA ASP A 17 94.22 39.53 -38.59
C ASP A 17 93.14 38.46 -38.32
N ALA A 18 91.91 38.67 -38.83
CA ALA A 18 90.81 37.72 -38.66
C ALA A 18 90.95 36.45 -39.52
N THR A 19 91.56 36.55 -40.72
CA THR A 19 91.67 35.42 -41.67
C THR A 19 93.02 34.71 -41.65
N GLY A 20 94.05 35.33 -41.06
CA GLY A 20 95.42 34.80 -41.02
C GLY A 20 96.12 34.74 -42.39
N VAL A 21 95.52 35.35 -43.43
CA VAL A 21 96.03 35.29 -44.81
C VAL A 21 96.77 36.57 -45.15
N ALA A 22 98.06 36.46 -45.52
CA ALA A 22 98.92 37.61 -45.77
C ALA A 22 98.61 38.38 -47.07
N GLU A 23 97.93 37.74 -48.04
CA GLU A 23 97.68 38.27 -49.37
C GLU A 23 96.18 38.44 -49.66
N ALA A 24 95.80 39.64 -50.13
CA ALA A 24 94.40 40.00 -50.40
C ALA A 24 93.71 39.05 -51.37
N HIS A 25 94.41 38.63 -52.43
CA HIS A 25 93.86 37.76 -53.46
C HIS A 25 93.51 36.34 -52.95
N ALA A 26 94.23 35.83 -51.96
CA ALA A 26 93.94 34.52 -51.38
C ALA A 26 92.65 34.55 -50.54
N VAL A 27 92.34 35.68 -49.89
CA VAL A 27 91.05 35.90 -49.21
C VAL A 27 89.90 35.94 -50.22
N VAL A 28 90.06 36.68 -51.31
CA VAL A 28 89.04 36.78 -52.37
C VAL A 28 88.73 35.42 -52.99
N ARG A 29 89.76 34.61 -53.30
CA ARG A 29 89.53 33.26 -53.87
C ARG A 29 88.79 32.32 -52.92
N ARG A 30 89.09 32.36 -51.62
CA ARG A 30 88.37 31.56 -50.62
C ARG A 30 86.92 32.02 -50.47
N PHE A 31 86.69 33.33 -50.47
CA PHE A 31 85.33 33.88 -50.43
C PHE A 31 84.50 33.46 -51.64
N LEU A 32 85.06 33.55 -52.85
CA LEU A 32 84.39 33.09 -54.07
C LEU A 32 84.16 31.57 -54.08
N ALA A 33 85.06 30.77 -53.50
CA ALA A 33 84.87 29.33 -53.39
C ALA A 33 83.82 28.93 -52.32
N GLN A 34 83.56 29.79 -51.33
CA GLN A 34 82.64 29.54 -50.22
C GLN A 34 81.28 30.22 -50.39
N SER A 35 81.11 31.13 -51.36
CA SER A 35 79.86 31.86 -51.55
C SER A 35 78.66 30.93 -51.74
N ASP A 36 78.82 29.86 -52.52
CA ASP A 36 77.74 28.90 -52.80
C ASP A 36 77.38 28.07 -51.56
N THR A 37 78.37 27.71 -50.73
CA THR A 37 78.11 27.03 -49.46
C THR A 37 77.41 27.94 -48.46
N PHE A 38 77.75 29.23 -48.47
CA PHE A 38 77.11 30.23 -47.62
C PHE A 38 75.65 30.45 -48.03
N THR A 39 75.36 30.60 -49.33
CA THR A 39 73.98 30.76 -49.81
C THR A 39 73.13 29.52 -49.51
N GLN A 40 73.69 28.33 -49.63
CA GLN A 40 73.01 27.09 -49.25
C GLN A 40 72.70 27.03 -47.75
N LEU A 41 73.64 27.42 -46.89
CA LEU A 41 73.40 27.45 -45.44
C LEU A 41 72.37 28.50 -45.04
N GLU A 42 72.36 29.66 -45.68
CA GLU A 42 71.35 30.68 -45.42
C GLU A 42 69.97 30.23 -45.89
N MET A 43 69.88 29.53 -47.03
CA MET A 43 68.66 28.87 -47.50
C MET A 43 68.15 27.85 -46.48
N LEU A 44 68.99 26.88 -46.08
CA LEU A 44 68.62 25.86 -45.10
C LEU A 44 68.23 26.47 -43.74
N LYS A 45 68.89 27.55 -43.33
CA LYS A 45 68.53 28.28 -42.11
C LYS A 45 67.15 28.91 -42.22
N ASN A 46 66.83 29.53 -43.35
CA ASN A 46 65.51 30.13 -43.59
C ASN A 46 64.42 29.05 -43.67
N GLU A 47 64.66 27.96 -44.41
CA GLU A 47 63.75 26.81 -44.49
C GLU A 47 63.51 26.19 -43.11
N ASN A 48 64.57 25.97 -42.32
CA ASN A 48 64.41 25.48 -40.94
C ASN A 48 63.65 26.46 -40.05
N ALA A 49 63.84 27.78 -40.22
CA ALA A 49 63.12 28.78 -39.46
C ALA A 49 61.62 28.78 -39.81
N GLU A 50 61.28 28.67 -41.10
CA GLU A 50 59.90 28.55 -41.58
C GLU A 50 59.25 27.24 -41.08
N LEU A 51 59.94 26.11 -41.17
CA LEU A 51 59.47 24.83 -40.64
C LEU A 51 59.26 24.88 -39.12
N LEU A 52 60.20 25.48 -38.37
CA LEU A 52 60.06 25.65 -36.92
C LEU A 52 58.88 26.54 -36.56
N GLN A 53 58.58 27.57 -37.37
CA GLN A 53 57.40 28.39 -37.17
C GLN A 53 56.12 27.59 -37.45
N GLY A 54 56.06 26.88 -38.58
CA GLY A 54 54.91 26.02 -38.92
C GLY A 54 54.63 24.97 -37.84
N LEU A 55 55.65 24.28 -37.35
CA LEU A 55 55.51 23.30 -36.25
C LEU A 55 55.03 23.94 -34.94
N LYS A 56 55.41 25.19 -34.66
CA LYS A 56 54.92 25.91 -33.46
C LYS A 56 53.45 26.27 -33.59
N GLU A 57 53.03 26.70 -34.76
CA GLU A 57 51.63 27.02 -35.05
C GLU A 57 50.76 25.76 -35.01
N GLU A 58 51.20 24.67 -35.65
CA GLU A 58 50.53 23.37 -35.62
C GLU A 58 50.42 22.82 -34.19
N LYS A 59 51.49 22.91 -33.39
CA LYS A 59 51.44 22.53 -31.98
C LYS A 59 50.38 23.34 -31.21
N GLN A 60 50.27 24.64 -31.46
CA GLN A 60 49.27 25.49 -30.80
C GLN A 60 47.85 25.11 -31.23
N GLN A 61 47.64 24.86 -32.53
CA GLN A 61 46.35 24.42 -33.07
C GLN A 61 45.92 23.09 -32.44
N LEU A 62 46.80 22.07 -32.48
CA LEU A 62 46.53 20.77 -31.87
C LEU A 62 46.25 20.86 -30.36
N HIS A 63 46.88 21.81 -29.66
CA HIS A 63 46.62 22.01 -28.25
C HIS A 63 45.22 22.60 -27.99
N GLN A 64 44.77 23.54 -28.84
CA GLN A 64 43.42 24.10 -28.77
C GLN A 64 42.37 23.03 -29.08
N GLU A 65 42.55 22.25 -30.13
CA GLU A 65 41.66 21.14 -30.49
C GLU A 65 41.56 20.11 -29.36
N LEU A 66 42.68 19.76 -28.72
CA LEU A 66 42.69 18.86 -27.57
C LEU A 66 41.83 19.40 -26.42
N GLU A 67 41.99 20.68 -26.08
CA GLU A 67 41.21 21.30 -25.01
C GLU A 67 39.71 21.36 -25.37
N GLU A 68 39.36 21.75 -26.59
CA GLU A 68 37.98 21.74 -27.07
C GLU A 68 37.35 20.33 -26.99
N HIS A 69 38.07 19.31 -27.45
CA HIS A 69 37.62 17.93 -27.37
C HIS A 69 37.50 17.44 -25.93
N LYS A 70 38.39 17.83 -25.01
CA LYS A 70 38.29 17.48 -23.59
C LYS A 70 37.03 18.05 -22.97
N TYR A 71 36.82 19.36 -23.10
CA TYR A 71 35.68 20.03 -22.46
C TYR A 71 34.35 19.64 -23.11
N SER A 72 34.33 19.48 -24.43
CA SER A 72 33.14 18.99 -25.15
C SER A 72 32.79 17.56 -24.74
N GLY A 73 33.78 16.67 -24.69
CA GLY A 73 33.59 15.27 -24.26
C GLY A 73 33.14 15.17 -22.80
N GLU A 74 33.73 15.95 -21.89
CA GLU A 74 33.33 15.98 -20.48
C GLU A 74 31.89 16.51 -20.31
N THR A 75 31.53 17.58 -21.03
CA THR A 75 30.17 18.14 -21.00
C THR A 75 29.14 17.13 -21.50
N MET A 76 29.46 16.40 -22.57
CA MET A 76 28.61 15.33 -23.07
C MET A 76 28.46 14.21 -22.04
N LEU A 77 29.57 13.69 -21.51
CA LEU A 77 29.56 12.60 -20.53
C LEU A 77 28.73 12.97 -19.28
N VAL A 78 28.89 14.19 -18.77
CA VAL A 78 28.13 14.67 -17.60
C VAL A 78 26.64 14.78 -17.92
N SER A 79 26.27 15.24 -19.12
CA SER A 79 24.86 15.34 -19.49
C SER A 79 24.22 13.96 -19.75
N GLU A 80 24.94 13.02 -20.37
CA GLU A 80 24.53 11.63 -20.51
C GLU A 80 24.38 10.94 -19.15
N GLN A 81 25.32 11.13 -18.22
CA GLN A 81 25.24 10.57 -16.88
C GLN A 81 24.02 11.10 -16.13
N ARG A 82 23.73 12.41 -16.21
CA ARG A 82 22.52 13.00 -15.62
C ARG A 82 21.26 12.37 -16.21
N LEU A 83 21.16 12.29 -17.53
CA LEU A 83 20.03 11.67 -18.22
C LEU A 83 19.84 10.20 -17.77
N GLN A 84 20.94 9.45 -17.64
CA GLN A 84 20.88 8.06 -17.17
C GLN A 84 20.34 7.97 -15.73
N THR A 85 20.77 8.87 -14.84
CA THR A 85 20.25 8.89 -13.46
C THR A 85 18.77 9.27 -13.40
N GLU A 86 18.32 10.20 -14.26
CA GLU A 86 16.91 10.59 -14.36
C GLU A 86 16.05 9.44 -14.90
N LEU A 87 16.50 8.76 -15.95
CA LEU A 87 15.82 7.59 -16.51
C LEU A 87 15.76 6.45 -15.48
N GLN A 88 16.85 6.20 -14.75
CA GLN A 88 16.87 5.18 -13.69
C GLN A 88 15.91 5.53 -12.55
N SER A 89 15.90 6.81 -12.13
CA SER A 89 14.95 7.33 -11.13
C SER A 89 13.50 7.15 -11.58
N SER A 90 13.19 7.53 -12.81
CA SER A 90 11.86 7.40 -13.41
C SER A 90 11.43 5.93 -13.50
N LEU A 91 12.33 5.04 -13.94
CA LEU A 91 12.09 3.61 -13.99
C LEU A 91 11.77 3.04 -12.61
N ASN A 92 12.55 3.40 -11.59
CA ASN A 92 12.31 2.96 -10.22
C ASN A 92 10.96 3.48 -9.69
N ALA A 93 10.59 4.72 -10.00
CA ALA A 93 9.31 5.31 -9.62
C ALA A 93 8.12 4.58 -10.27
N GLU A 94 8.22 4.26 -11.57
CA GLU A 94 7.19 3.49 -12.28
C GLU A 94 7.12 2.04 -11.79
N GLN A 95 8.25 1.41 -11.46
CA GLN A 95 8.27 0.09 -10.82
C GLN A 95 7.55 0.11 -9.47
N GLN A 96 7.79 1.13 -8.64
CA GLN A 96 7.12 1.30 -7.36
C GLN A 96 5.60 1.50 -7.54
N ARG A 97 5.20 2.37 -8.47
CA ARG A 97 3.77 2.56 -8.81
C ARG A 97 3.10 1.27 -9.25
N LYS A 98 3.78 0.48 -10.09
CA LYS A 98 3.29 -0.84 -10.50
C LYS A 98 3.15 -1.80 -9.33
N ALA A 99 4.13 -1.83 -8.42
CA ALA A 99 4.09 -2.68 -7.24
C ALA A 99 2.92 -2.31 -6.31
N GLU A 100 2.67 -1.02 -6.11
CA GLU A 100 1.54 -0.51 -5.32
C GLU A 100 0.19 -0.85 -5.97
N ALA A 101 0.06 -0.65 -7.29
CA ALA A 101 -1.15 -1.01 -8.03
C ALA A 101 -1.41 -2.53 -7.98
N GLN A 102 -0.36 -3.35 -8.07
CA GLN A 102 -0.48 -4.81 -7.92
C GLN A 102 -0.93 -5.19 -6.50
N ALA A 103 -0.37 -4.57 -5.46
CA ALA A 103 -0.78 -4.83 -4.08
C ALA A 103 -2.25 -4.46 -3.84
N GLN A 104 -2.72 -3.35 -4.42
CA GLN A 104 -4.12 -2.94 -4.36
C GLN A 104 -5.03 -3.92 -5.10
N LEU A 105 -4.62 -4.41 -6.28
CA LEU A 105 -5.37 -5.43 -7.03
C LEU A 105 -5.46 -6.74 -6.24
N ASP A 106 -4.37 -7.19 -5.63
CA ASP A 106 -4.34 -8.40 -4.82
C ASP A 106 -5.24 -8.25 -3.57
N GLN A 107 -5.22 -7.07 -2.95
CA GLN A 107 -6.12 -6.76 -1.82
C GLN A 107 -7.59 -6.79 -2.25
N ALA A 108 -7.94 -6.14 -3.36
CA ALA A 108 -9.30 -6.14 -3.90
C ALA A 108 -9.75 -7.56 -4.27
N THR A 109 -8.86 -8.36 -4.86
CA THR A 109 -9.15 -9.75 -5.22
C THR A 109 -9.43 -10.60 -3.99
N ARG A 110 -8.60 -10.49 -2.93
CA ARG A 110 -8.85 -11.16 -1.65
C ARG A 110 -10.17 -10.72 -1.01
N ALA A 111 -10.47 -9.42 -1.04
CA ALA A 111 -11.74 -8.90 -0.51
C ALA A 111 -12.94 -9.44 -1.28
N MET A 112 -12.89 -9.46 -2.62
CA MET A 112 -13.93 -10.04 -3.47
C MET A 112 -14.10 -11.54 -3.22
N GLN A 113 -13.02 -12.27 -2.95
CA GLN A 113 -13.09 -13.69 -2.59
C GLN A 113 -13.82 -13.89 -1.25
N VAL A 114 -13.50 -13.10 -0.22
CA VAL A 114 -14.22 -13.15 1.06
C VAL A 114 -15.70 -12.83 0.90
N VAL A 115 -16.04 -11.82 0.08
CA VAL A 115 -17.44 -11.49 -0.23
C VAL A 115 -18.12 -12.64 -0.97
N ARG A 116 -17.46 -13.25 -1.96
CA ARG A 116 -17.94 -14.44 -2.68
C ARG A 116 -18.28 -15.58 -1.70
N GLU A 117 -17.32 -15.93 -0.85
CA GLU A 117 -17.49 -16.99 0.15
C GLU A 117 -18.64 -16.66 1.11
N GLY A 118 -18.70 -15.43 1.64
CA GLY A 118 -19.80 -14.99 2.51
C GLY A 118 -21.17 -15.00 1.83
N MET A 119 -21.24 -14.68 0.55
CA MET A 119 -22.47 -14.76 -0.24
C MET A 119 -22.90 -16.20 -0.52
N GLU A 120 -21.95 -17.09 -0.83
CA GLU A 120 -22.20 -18.52 -1.00
C GLU A 120 -22.70 -19.15 0.32
N GLU A 121 -22.10 -18.78 1.45
CA GLU A 121 -22.57 -19.18 2.78
C GLU A 121 -23.98 -18.66 3.09
N LEU A 122 -24.26 -17.40 2.76
CA LEU A 122 -25.58 -16.80 2.98
C LEU A 122 -26.63 -17.46 2.08
N ALA A 123 -26.34 -17.70 0.80
CA ALA A 123 -27.21 -18.45 -0.08
C ALA A 123 -27.45 -19.88 0.45
N GLY A 124 -26.40 -20.56 0.93
CA GLY A 124 -26.48 -21.85 1.59
C GLY A 124 -27.41 -21.83 2.80
N LYS A 125 -27.29 -20.80 3.65
CA LYS A 125 -28.22 -20.57 4.77
C LYS A 125 -29.62 -20.35 4.24
N LEU A 126 -29.86 -19.49 3.26
CA LEU A 126 -31.21 -19.18 2.77
C LEU A 126 -31.87 -20.30 1.94
N ASN A 127 -31.19 -21.43 1.68
CA ASN A 127 -31.78 -22.54 0.93
C ASN A 127 -32.95 -23.25 1.62
N HIS A 128 -33.09 -23.15 2.95
CA HIS A 128 -34.26 -23.68 3.67
C HIS A 128 -35.53 -22.84 3.49
N LEU A 129 -35.41 -21.64 2.94
CA LEU A 129 -36.55 -20.85 2.47
C LEU A 129 -36.94 -21.36 1.08
N THR A 130 -37.43 -22.59 1.02
CA THR A 130 -38.05 -23.13 -0.18
C THR A 130 -39.40 -22.45 -0.39
N LEU A 131 -39.67 -22.04 -1.64
CA LEU A 131 -40.85 -21.37 -2.18
C LEU A 131 -42.20 -22.10 -1.99
N ASP A 132 -42.28 -23.06 -1.07
CA ASP A 132 -43.48 -23.84 -0.78
C ASP A 132 -44.08 -23.37 0.54
N SER A 133 -44.71 -22.20 0.51
CA SER A 133 -45.66 -21.85 1.57
C SER A 133 -46.82 -21.05 0.99
N GLN A 134 -47.91 -21.79 0.76
CA GLN A 134 -49.32 -21.38 0.80
C GLN A 134 -49.94 -20.76 -0.46
N VAL A 135 -50.46 -21.61 -1.36
CA VAL A 135 -51.89 -21.57 -1.71
C VAL A 135 -52.43 -23.02 -1.80
N SER A 136 -52.93 -23.53 -0.67
CA SER A 136 -53.96 -24.57 -0.68
C SER A 136 -55.28 -23.91 -0.33
N GLU A 137 -56.15 -23.68 -1.31
CA GLU A 137 -57.58 -23.89 -1.13
C GLU A 137 -58.27 -24.12 -2.48
N LYS A 138 -58.98 -25.25 -2.55
CA LYS A 138 -59.88 -25.63 -3.63
C LYS A 138 -61.10 -24.70 -3.60
N ASP A 139 -61.59 -24.28 -4.78
CA ASP A 139 -62.99 -24.53 -5.20
C ASP A 139 -63.30 -24.01 -6.62
N LEU A 140 -63.28 -24.96 -7.57
CA LEU A 140 -64.26 -25.20 -8.66
C LEU A 140 -64.49 -24.17 -9.83
N PRO A 141 -65.16 -24.57 -10.95
CA PRO A 141 -64.67 -24.40 -12.32
C PRO A 141 -65.56 -23.50 -13.20
N GLY A 142 -65.09 -23.12 -14.39
CA GLY A 142 -65.96 -22.48 -15.38
C GLY A 142 -65.23 -22.09 -16.66
N ALA A 143 -65.67 -22.66 -17.77
CA ALA A 143 -65.17 -22.45 -19.13
C ALA A 143 -65.21 -20.99 -19.59
N THR A 144 -64.25 -20.62 -20.44
CA THR A 144 -64.48 -20.19 -21.83
C THR A 144 -63.13 -19.99 -22.51
N GLU A 145 -62.88 -20.78 -23.55
CA GLU A 145 -61.97 -20.44 -24.64
C GLU A 145 -62.36 -19.07 -25.21
N ASP A 146 -61.42 -18.15 -25.43
CA ASP A 146 -60.97 -17.75 -26.77
C ASP A 146 -59.90 -16.63 -26.75
N LEU A 147 -59.11 -16.57 -27.83
CA LEU A 147 -58.19 -15.52 -28.31
C LEU A 147 -56.73 -15.43 -27.79
N ALA A 148 -55.86 -16.08 -28.57
CA ALA A 148 -54.64 -15.58 -29.23
C ALA A 148 -53.36 -15.20 -28.43
N PRO A 149 -52.15 -15.46 -28.99
CA PRO A 149 -50.90 -15.50 -28.24
C PRO A 149 -50.14 -14.17 -28.29
N GLN A 150 -49.71 -13.68 -27.12
CA GLN A 150 -48.64 -12.68 -27.00
C GLN A 150 -47.45 -13.30 -26.24
N PRO A 151 -46.20 -13.02 -26.68
CA PRO A 151 -45.01 -13.60 -26.09
C PRO A 151 -44.74 -12.94 -24.73
N GLN A 152 -45.18 -13.61 -23.66
CA GLN A 152 -44.80 -13.26 -22.30
C GLN A 152 -43.47 -13.94 -21.99
N GLU A 153 -42.45 -13.08 -21.86
CA GLU A 153 -41.42 -13.12 -20.82
C GLU A 153 -41.45 -14.41 -20.00
N ALA A 154 -40.46 -15.26 -20.25
CA ALA A 154 -40.20 -16.49 -19.52
C ALA A 154 -39.88 -16.17 -18.04
N GLY A 155 -40.94 -15.93 -17.27
CA GLY A 155 -41.00 -16.13 -15.83
C GLY A 155 -40.92 -17.62 -15.57
N GLY A 156 -39.69 -18.13 -15.61
CA GLY A 156 -39.35 -19.49 -15.22
C GLY A 156 -38.11 -19.38 -14.36
N SER A 157 -38.32 -19.16 -13.07
CA SER A 157 -37.35 -19.40 -11.99
C SER A 157 -37.06 -20.90 -11.90
N ALA A 158 -36.48 -21.43 -12.98
CA ALA A 158 -35.80 -22.69 -12.94
C ALA A 158 -34.61 -22.50 -12.01
N GLU A 159 -34.45 -23.43 -11.07
CA GLU A 159 -33.22 -23.75 -10.35
C GLU A 159 -32.07 -23.85 -11.36
N LYS A 160 -31.56 -22.69 -11.78
CA LYS A 160 -30.42 -22.61 -12.66
C LYS A 160 -29.26 -22.89 -11.74
N GLU A 161 -28.76 -24.11 -11.79
CA GLU A 161 -27.42 -24.45 -11.31
C GLU A 161 -26.50 -23.30 -11.73
N LEU A 162 -26.18 -22.45 -10.76
CA LEU A 162 -25.37 -21.28 -11.00
C LEU A 162 -23.97 -21.82 -11.28
N ASP A 163 -23.54 -21.74 -12.54
CA ASP A 163 -22.19 -22.12 -12.93
C ASP A 163 -21.19 -21.22 -12.20
N ARG A 164 -20.46 -21.81 -11.25
CA ARG A 164 -19.48 -21.13 -10.38
C ARG A 164 -18.37 -20.44 -11.17
N THR A 165 -18.14 -20.85 -12.42
CA THR A 165 -17.09 -20.34 -13.29
C THR A 165 -17.53 -19.21 -14.22
N ALA A 166 -18.84 -18.96 -14.33
CA ALA A 166 -19.35 -17.88 -15.17
C ALA A 166 -19.02 -16.49 -14.57
N SER A 167 -18.65 -15.53 -15.42
CA SER A 167 -18.41 -14.13 -15.02
C SER A 167 -19.60 -13.51 -14.27
N ASP A 168 -20.80 -13.94 -14.63
CA ASP A 168 -22.05 -13.41 -14.10
C ASP A 168 -22.50 -14.10 -12.81
N TYR A 169 -21.73 -15.07 -12.30
CA TYR A 169 -22.10 -15.87 -11.14
C TYR A 169 -22.34 -15.00 -9.89
N MET A 170 -21.45 -14.07 -9.60
CA MET A 170 -21.54 -13.20 -8.42
C MET A 170 -22.76 -12.26 -8.45
N PRO A 171 -23.02 -11.50 -9.54
CA PRO A 171 -24.25 -10.71 -9.65
C PRO A 171 -25.53 -11.55 -9.56
N LYS A 172 -25.56 -12.74 -10.18
CA LYS A 172 -26.73 -13.64 -10.12
C LYS A 172 -26.96 -14.18 -8.71
N LEU A 173 -25.89 -14.56 -8.00
CA LEU A 173 -25.95 -14.99 -6.61
C LEU A 173 -26.44 -13.86 -5.70
N LEU A 174 -26.01 -12.61 -5.95
CA LEU A 174 -26.48 -11.44 -5.21
C LEU A 174 -27.98 -11.25 -5.34
N GLY A 175 -28.50 -11.26 -6.58
CA GLY A 175 -29.94 -11.11 -6.83
C GLY A 175 -30.77 -12.21 -6.18
N LEU A 176 -30.29 -13.46 -6.22
CA LEU A 176 -30.96 -14.58 -5.56
C LEU A 176 -30.99 -14.42 -4.03
N VAL A 177 -29.87 -13.99 -3.42
CA VAL A 177 -29.81 -13.74 -1.98
C VAL A 177 -30.72 -12.57 -1.60
N GLU A 178 -30.75 -11.51 -2.38
CA GLU A 178 -31.62 -10.35 -2.18
C GLU A 178 -33.11 -10.75 -2.18
N GLU A 179 -33.55 -11.50 -3.19
CA GLU A 179 -34.94 -11.96 -3.29
C GLU A 179 -35.34 -12.82 -2.08
N LYS A 180 -34.47 -13.76 -1.68
CA LYS A 180 -34.72 -14.62 -0.50
C LYS A 180 -34.73 -13.82 0.80
N LEU A 181 -33.87 -12.82 0.95
CA LEU A 181 -33.86 -11.95 2.13
C LEU A 181 -35.12 -11.08 2.22
N LEU A 182 -35.60 -10.54 1.09
CA LEU A 182 -36.85 -9.78 1.04
C LEU A 182 -38.06 -10.66 1.40
N MET A 183 -38.08 -11.90 0.91
CA MET A 183 -39.11 -12.87 1.29
C MET A 183 -39.08 -13.18 2.79
N LEU A 184 -37.89 -13.39 3.35
CA LEU A 184 -37.72 -13.61 4.79
C LEU A 184 -38.20 -12.40 5.60
N GLN A 185 -37.87 -11.18 5.14
CA GLN A 185 -38.34 -9.96 5.78
C GLN A 185 -39.88 -9.86 5.77
N ALA A 186 -40.53 -10.14 4.64
CA ALA A 186 -41.99 -10.15 4.57
C ALA A 186 -42.63 -11.22 5.49
N GLN A 187 -41.99 -12.38 5.65
CA GLN A 187 -42.41 -13.40 6.62
C GLN A 187 -42.28 -12.91 8.06
N PHE A 188 -41.23 -12.16 8.40
CA PHE A 188 -41.07 -11.58 9.72
C PHE A 188 -42.06 -10.45 9.99
N ASP A 189 -42.34 -9.59 9.02
CA ASP A 189 -43.27 -8.47 9.18
C ASP A 189 -44.73 -8.94 9.41
N SER A 190 -45.07 -10.13 8.89
CA SER A 190 -46.38 -10.75 9.10
C SER A 190 -46.50 -11.57 10.38
N GLN A 191 -45.39 -11.83 11.08
CA GLN A 191 -45.35 -12.68 12.28
C GLN A 191 -45.09 -11.86 13.55
N GLU A 192 -45.98 -12.00 14.54
CA GLU A 192 -45.79 -11.48 15.89
C GLU A 192 -44.69 -12.28 16.63
N ILE A 193 -43.44 -11.83 16.51
CA ILE A 193 -42.26 -12.46 17.15
C ILE A 193 -42.47 -12.71 18.66
N PRO A 194 -43.07 -11.79 19.45
CA PRO A 194 -43.31 -12.02 20.87
C PRO A 194 -44.27 -13.18 21.15
N GLU A 195 -45.32 -13.33 20.34
CA GLU A 195 -46.26 -14.43 20.47
C GLU A 195 -45.63 -15.77 20.06
N MET A 196 -44.84 -15.78 18.99
CA MET A 196 -44.12 -16.97 18.55
C MET A 196 -43.11 -17.45 19.60
N LEU A 197 -42.32 -16.54 20.20
CA LEU A 197 -41.41 -16.87 21.29
C LEU A 197 -42.15 -17.43 22.51
N ARG A 198 -43.34 -16.88 22.81
CA ARG A 198 -44.20 -17.40 23.88
C ARG A 198 -44.72 -18.80 23.55
N HIS A 199 -45.09 -19.08 22.31
CA HIS A 199 -45.49 -20.41 21.86
C HIS A 199 -44.34 -21.43 21.93
N ILE A 200 -43.12 -21.03 21.56
CA ILE A 200 -41.92 -21.87 21.68
C ILE A 200 -41.62 -22.15 23.15
N ALA A 201 -41.57 -21.13 24.01
CA ALA A 201 -41.34 -21.30 25.44
C ALA A 201 -42.40 -22.18 26.11
N ASN A 202 -43.67 -22.02 25.73
CA ASN A 202 -44.75 -22.89 26.19
C ASN A 202 -44.56 -24.33 25.70
N ARG A 203 -44.22 -24.55 24.44
CA ARG A 203 -43.98 -25.89 23.87
C ARG A 203 -42.79 -26.58 24.55
N GLU A 204 -41.70 -25.86 24.77
CA GLU A 204 -40.54 -26.34 25.53
C GLU A 204 -40.91 -26.65 26.98
N PHE A 205 -41.73 -25.81 27.61
CA PHE A 205 -42.24 -26.06 28.95
C PHE A 205 -43.08 -27.35 29.01
N TYR A 206 -44.02 -27.54 28.09
CA TYR A 206 -44.88 -28.74 28.05
C TYR A 206 -44.09 -30.02 27.74
N THR A 207 -43.16 -29.99 26.78
CA THR A 207 -42.29 -31.15 26.48
C THR A 207 -41.38 -31.51 27.65
N ASN A 208 -40.86 -30.51 28.38
CA ASN A 208 -40.09 -30.74 29.59
C ASN A 208 -40.94 -31.23 30.77
N LEU A 209 -42.22 -30.85 30.85
CA LEU A 209 -43.17 -31.31 31.87
C LEU A 209 -43.65 -32.74 31.62
N GLU A 210 -43.99 -33.06 30.38
CA GLU A 210 -44.52 -34.38 29.99
C GLU A 210 -43.51 -35.50 30.30
N GLY A 211 -42.21 -35.24 30.19
CA GLY A 211 -41.16 -36.19 30.59
C GLY A 211 -40.87 -36.24 32.10
N LYS A 212 -41.40 -35.31 32.91
CA LYS A 212 -41.09 -35.16 34.35
C LYS A 212 -42.29 -35.31 35.28
N LEU A 213 -43.50 -35.51 34.75
CA LEU A 213 -44.70 -35.72 35.54
C LEU A 213 -44.75 -37.17 36.08
N PRO A 214 -44.89 -37.36 37.42
CA PRO A 214 -45.07 -38.69 37.99
C PRO A 214 -46.30 -39.39 37.39
N PRO A 215 -46.26 -40.72 37.16
CA PRO A 215 -47.32 -41.46 36.48
C PRO A 215 -48.66 -41.46 37.23
N HIS A 216 -48.66 -41.09 38.51
CA HIS A 216 -49.86 -40.91 39.33
C HIS A 216 -49.82 -39.58 40.08
N ASN A 217 -50.96 -38.91 40.16
CA ASN A 217 -51.12 -37.61 40.79
C ASN A 217 -50.95 -37.71 42.31
N THR A 218 -49.77 -37.37 42.84
CA THR A 218 -49.49 -37.40 44.29
C THR A 218 -50.03 -36.13 44.95
N ARG A 219 -51.29 -36.16 45.38
CA ARG A 219 -51.84 -35.13 46.27
C ARG A 219 -51.11 -35.18 47.61
N ILE A 220 -50.34 -34.14 47.92
CA ILE A 220 -49.70 -33.99 49.22
C ILE A 220 -50.77 -33.48 50.20
N THR A 221 -51.10 -34.26 51.22
CA THR A 221 -51.94 -33.79 52.33
C THR A 221 -51.10 -32.92 53.24
N PHE A 222 -51.40 -31.62 53.29
CA PHE A 222 -50.81 -30.74 54.29
C PHE A 222 -51.30 -31.16 55.69
N PRO A 223 -50.40 -31.31 56.69
CA PRO A 223 -50.83 -31.56 58.05
C PRO A 223 -51.67 -30.36 58.51
N LEU A 224 -52.93 -30.59 58.89
CA LEU A 224 -53.67 -29.58 59.65
C LEU A 224 -52.86 -29.33 60.93
N ALA A 225 -52.49 -28.07 61.15
CA ALA A 225 -51.71 -27.64 62.31
C ALA A 225 -52.31 -28.21 63.60
N SER A 226 -51.62 -29.18 64.21
CA SER A 226 -51.94 -29.67 65.54
C SER A 226 -51.50 -28.62 66.55
N ALA A 227 -52.44 -28.21 67.40
CA ALA A 227 -52.23 -27.23 68.45
C ALA A 227 -51.21 -27.69 69.49
N ALA A 228 -50.52 -26.69 70.06
CA ALA A 228 -49.68 -26.71 71.25
C ALA A 228 -48.30 -27.39 71.12
N ASP A 229 -47.35 -26.65 70.55
CA ASP A 229 -45.93 -26.86 70.81
C ASP A 229 -45.56 -26.21 72.16
N LYS A 230 -45.22 -27.05 73.14
CA LYS A 230 -44.99 -26.73 74.56
C LYS A 230 -43.49 -26.57 74.85
N PHE A 231 -42.80 -25.67 74.16
CA PHE A 231 -41.36 -25.44 74.37
C PHE A 231 -41.03 -24.03 74.87
N PHE A 232 -41.79 -23.56 75.86
CA PHE A 232 -41.34 -22.46 76.71
C PHE A 232 -41.13 -23.03 78.12
N ASP A 233 -39.90 -23.48 78.37
CA ASP A 233 -39.34 -23.54 79.73
C ASP A 233 -38.34 -22.38 79.83
N GLU A 234 -38.54 -21.53 80.84
CA GLU A 234 -37.62 -20.47 81.27
C GLU A 234 -36.36 -21.08 81.91
N GLU A 235 -35.26 -20.33 81.88
CA GLU A 235 -33.93 -20.59 82.47
C GLU A 235 -32.94 -21.42 81.62
N ASP A 236 -32.29 -20.76 80.66
CA ASP A 236 -30.86 -20.41 80.76
C ASP A 236 -30.50 -19.47 79.59
N THR A 237 -30.08 -18.24 79.92
CA THR A 237 -29.72 -17.22 78.94
C THR A 237 -28.20 -17.31 78.74
N GLU A 238 -27.75 -18.11 77.78
CA GLU A 238 -26.41 -18.04 77.22
C GLU A 238 -26.49 -17.80 75.72
N ASP A 239 -25.72 -16.80 75.29
CA ASP A 239 -25.63 -16.25 73.94
C ASP A 239 -25.46 -17.33 72.86
N ASP A 240 -26.47 -17.48 72.00
CA ASP A 240 -26.27 -18.11 70.69
C ASP A 240 -26.60 -17.08 69.60
N ASP A 241 -25.53 -16.43 69.13
CA ASP A 241 -25.46 -15.58 67.94
C ASP A 241 -25.87 -16.38 66.69
N ASN A 242 -27.18 -16.60 66.51
CA ASN A 242 -27.76 -16.88 65.21
C ASN A 242 -28.58 -15.68 64.76
N ASP A 243 -27.81 -14.64 64.45
CA ASP A 243 -28.18 -13.34 63.95
C ASP A 243 -28.88 -13.48 62.59
N LEU A 244 -30.16 -13.88 62.58
CA LEU A 244 -31.03 -13.70 61.42
C LEU A 244 -31.15 -12.19 61.19
N VAL A 245 -30.23 -11.66 60.38
CA VAL A 245 -30.11 -10.23 60.10
C VAL A 245 -31.44 -9.75 59.51
N SER A 246 -32.25 -9.15 60.37
CA SER A 246 -33.52 -8.58 59.96
C SER A 246 -33.28 -7.59 58.82
N ARG A 247 -34.23 -7.49 57.88
CA ARG A 247 -34.14 -6.60 56.71
C ARG A 247 -33.77 -5.16 57.09
N ALA A 248 -34.16 -4.71 58.28
CA ALA A 248 -33.76 -3.43 58.85
C ALA A 248 -32.25 -3.38 59.21
N GLY A 249 -31.70 -4.43 59.83
CA GLY A 249 -30.28 -4.55 60.17
C GLY A 249 -29.38 -4.54 58.92
N LEU A 250 -29.79 -5.24 57.86
CA LEU A 250 -29.11 -5.24 56.57
C LEU A 250 -29.10 -3.84 55.93
N LYS A 251 -30.21 -3.11 56.04
CA LYS A 251 -30.32 -1.72 55.55
C LYS A 251 -29.46 -0.74 56.34
N ILE A 252 -29.36 -0.91 57.67
CA ILE A 252 -28.48 -0.10 58.51
C ILE A 252 -27.01 -0.37 58.16
N ARG A 253 -26.65 -1.64 57.95
CA ARG A 253 -25.28 -2.03 57.61
C ARG A 253 -24.87 -1.53 56.21
N SER A 254 -25.77 -1.57 55.23
CA SER A 254 -25.50 -1.04 53.88
C SER A 254 -25.35 0.48 53.87
N GLN A 255 -26.19 1.20 54.62
CA GLN A 255 -26.08 2.66 54.75
C GLN A 255 -24.77 3.08 55.41
N LYS A 256 -24.35 2.42 56.49
CA LYS A 256 -23.05 2.67 57.14
C LYS A 256 -21.86 2.48 56.18
N LEU A 257 -21.93 1.50 55.28
CA LEU A 257 -20.88 1.26 54.30
C LEU A 257 -20.80 2.41 53.27
N ILE A 258 -21.95 2.92 52.83
CA ILE A 258 -22.04 4.06 51.91
C ILE A 258 -21.51 5.33 52.56
N ASP A 259 -21.89 5.60 53.81
CA ASP A 259 -21.46 6.79 54.55
C ASP A 259 -19.95 6.78 54.85
N SER A 260 -19.37 5.60 55.08
CA SER A 260 -17.92 5.44 55.27
C SER A 260 -17.11 5.73 54.00
N ARG A 261 -17.68 5.49 52.82
CA ARG A 261 -17.04 5.70 51.51
C ARG A 261 -17.34 7.06 50.89
N SER A 262 -18.43 7.73 51.29
CA SER A 262 -18.84 9.03 50.75
C SER A 262 -18.16 10.23 51.43
N LYS A 263 -17.37 10.01 52.49
CA LYS A 263 -16.55 11.06 53.13
C LYS A 263 -15.34 11.40 52.25
N LYS A 264 -15.60 12.23 51.22
CA LYS A 264 -14.61 12.83 50.32
C LYS A 264 -13.40 13.34 51.11
N ARG A 265 -12.21 12.81 50.80
CA ARG A 265 -10.89 13.35 51.19
C ARG A 265 -10.86 14.84 50.78
N LYS A 266 -10.96 15.75 51.74
CA LYS A 266 -10.59 17.15 51.53
C LYS A 266 -9.07 17.17 51.32
N SER A 267 -8.63 17.42 50.09
CA SER A 267 -7.22 17.66 49.77
C SER A 267 -6.74 18.92 50.51
N PRO A 268 -5.61 18.89 51.24
CA PRO A 268 -5.03 20.11 51.79
C PRO A 268 -4.42 20.95 50.66
N ARG A 269 -4.81 22.22 50.62
CA ARG A 269 -4.25 23.27 49.74
C ARG A 269 -2.78 23.46 50.09
N LYS A 270 -1.90 23.44 49.09
CA LYS A 270 -0.48 23.72 49.23
C LYS A 270 -0.27 25.24 49.11
N SER A 271 0.22 25.85 50.19
CA SER A 271 0.92 27.14 50.19
C SER A 271 2.31 26.98 49.58
#